data_AF-A0A370QMH8-F1
#
_entry.id   AF-A0A370QMH8-F1
#
_cell.length_a   1.000
_cell.length_b   1.000
_cell.length_c   1.000
_cell.angle_alpha   90.00
_cell.angle_beta   90.00
_cell.angle_gamma   90.00
#
_symmetry.space_group_name_H-M   'P 1'
#
loop_
_entity.id
_entity.type
_entity.pdbx_description
1 polymer ?
#
loop_
_entity_poly.entity_id
_entity_poly.type
_entity_poly.pdbx_seq_one_letter_code
_entity_poly.pdbx_strand_id
1 'polypeptide(L)'
;MLRRILMLLGAAAIFELQIIVLDFFCKPMQAELDANPLNGISAIGFVLSWTTGINTNLALFLAFAALLVLPILFWYLCSGLLRAAKI
;
A
#
# COMPACT_ATOMS: atom_id res chain seq x y z
N MET A 1 19.19 -3.44 -16.45
CA MET A 1 18.91 -3.84 -15.05
C MET A 1 18.68 -2.65 -14.11
N LEU A 2 19.55 -1.64 -14.09
CA LEU A 2 19.46 -0.47 -13.19
C LEU A 2 18.07 0.21 -13.16
N ARG A 3 17.43 0.42 -14.34
CA ARG A 3 16.09 1.03 -14.43
C ARG A 3 14.99 0.20 -13.72
N ARG A 4 15.07 -1.13 -13.77
CA ARG A 4 14.11 -2.01 -13.08
C ARG A 4 14.28 -1.93 -11.56
N ILE A 5 15.52 -1.85 -11.08
CA ILE A 5 15.81 -1.72 -9.65
C ILE A 5 15.29 -0.37 -9.13
N LEU A 6 15.50 0.72 -9.87
CA LEU A 6 14.99 2.04 -9.50
C LEU A 6 13.47 2.09 -9.43
N MET A 7 12.77 1.44 -10.35
CA MET A 7 11.30 1.36 -10.30
C MET A 7 10.80 0.51 -9.12
N LEU A 8 11.53 -0.54 -8.73
CA LEU A 8 11.16 -1.39 -7.58
C LEU A 8 11.36 -0.61 -6.28
N LEU A 9 12.46 0.14 -6.16
CA LEU A 9 12.70 1.05 -5.04
C LEU A 9 11.64 2.15 -4.97
N GLY A 10 11.23 2.73 -6.11
CA GLY A 10 10.14 3.70 -6.16
C GLY A 10 8.79 3.11 -5.71
N ALA A 11 8.47 1.89 -6.14
CA ALA A 11 7.25 1.20 -5.70
C ALA A 11 7.29 0.88 -4.19
N ALA A 12 8.43 0.45 -3.66
CA ALA A 12 8.61 0.24 -2.23
C ALA A 12 8.48 1.55 -1.42
N ALA A 13 9.05 2.65 -1.92
CA ALA A 13 8.91 3.96 -1.29
C ALA A 13 7.45 4.44 -1.27
N ILE A 14 6.67 4.17 -2.33
CA ILE A 14 5.24 4.49 -2.37
C ILE A 14 4.47 3.66 -1.36
N PHE A 15 4.80 2.37 -1.21
CA PHE A 15 4.18 1.51 -0.21
C PHE A 15 4.39 2.07 1.21
N GLU A 16 5.62 2.43 1.57
CA GLU A 16 5.93 3.06 2.87
C GLU A 16 5.21 4.41 3.04
N LEU A 17 5.16 5.23 1.99
CA LEU A 17 4.51 6.54 2.03
C LEU A 17 3.00 6.43 2.23
N GLN A 18 2.33 5.42 1.68
CA GLN A 18 0.92 5.14 1.94
C GLN A 18 0.67 4.84 3.43
N ILE A 19 1.57 4.10 4.07
CA ILE A 19 1.47 3.77 5.50
C ILE A 19 1.68 5.02 6.37
N ILE A 20 2.66 5.86 6.04
CA ILE A 20 2.89 7.14 6.74
C ILE A 20 1.68 8.07 6.60
N VAL A 21 1.08 8.14 5.41
CA VAL A 21 -0.13 8.95 5.18
C VAL A 21 -1.30 8.40 6.00
N LEU A 22 -1.49 7.08 6.05
CA LEU A 22 -2.51 6.44 6.89
C LEU A 22 -2.26 6.72 8.37
N ASP A 23 -1.02 6.61 8.86
CA ASP A 23 -0.66 6.96 10.24
C ASP A 23 -0.97 8.43 10.55
N PHE A 24 -0.65 9.35 9.63
CA PHE A 24 -1.01 10.76 9.78
C PHE A 24 -2.52 10.99 9.91
N PHE A 25 -3.35 10.26 9.16
CA PHE A 25 -4.81 10.30 9.30
C PHE A 25 -5.32 9.59 10.57
N CYS A 26 -4.57 8.64 11.14
CA CYS A 26 -4.91 7.95 12.39
C CYS A 26 -4.54 8.72 13.66
N LYS A 27 -3.54 9.63 13.62
CA LYS A 27 -3.17 10.52 14.73
C LYS A 27 -4.33 11.31 15.37
N PRO A 28 -5.27 11.91 14.63
CA PRO A 28 -6.44 12.56 15.24
C PRO A 28 -7.42 11.58 15.91
N MET A 29 -7.31 10.27 15.68
CA MET A 29 -8.14 9.22 16.29
C MET A 29 -7.53 8.60 17.57
N GLN A 30 -6.40 9.11 18.09
CA GLN A 30 -5.67 8.50 19.23
C GLN A 30 -5.25 7.03 19.01
N ALA A 31 -5.25 6.56 17.76
CA ALA A 31 -4.65 5.29 17.40
C ALA A 31 -3.21 5.59 16.97
N GLU A 32 -2.24 5.39 17.87
CA GLU A 32 -0.84 5.31 17.48
C GLU A 32 -0.70 4.10 16.54
N LEU A 33 -0.77 4.35 15.24
CA LEU A 33 -0.36 3.37 14.25
C LEU A 33 1.17 3.45 14.26
N ASP A 34 1.77 2.82 15.27
CA ASP A 34 3.22 2.61 15.34
C ASP A 34 3.67 2.22 13.93
N ALA A 35 4.73 2.85 13.40
CA ALA A 35 5.07 2.95 11.97
C ALA A 35 5.35 1.60 11.25
N ASN A 36 4.95 0.51 11.90
CA ASN A 36 4.82 -0.82 11.40
C ASN A 36 3.66 -0.93 10.36
N PRO A 37 3.97 -1.25 9.10
CA PRO A 37 2.97 -1.47 8.05
C PRO A 37 1.97 -2.58 8.38
N LEU A 38 2.33 -3.52 9.25
CA LEU A 38 1.43 -4.58 9.71
C LEU A 38 0.23 -4.04 10.50
N ASN A 39 0.41 -2.93 11.22
CA ASN A 39 -0.68 -2.29 11.96
C ASN A 39 -1.70 -1.67 11.00
N GLY A 40 -1.24 -1.04 9.91
CA GLY A 40 -2.12 -0.51 8.86
C GLY A 40 -2.92 -1.60 8.15
N ILE A 41 -2.27 -2.70 7.79
CA ILE A 41 -2.95 -3.87 7.20
C ILE A 41 -3.99 -4.43 8.20
N SER A 42 -3.62 -4.53 9.48
CA SER A 42 -4.50 -5.06 10.53
C SER A 42 -5.71 -4.16 10.78
N ALA A 43 -5.53 -2.84 10.80
CA ALA A 43 -6.62 -1.88 10.98
C ALA A 43 -7.60 -1.91 9.80
N ILE A 44 -7.10 -1.89 8.56
CA ILE A 44 -7.93 -1.99 7.35
C ILE A 44 -8.63 -3.35 7.30
N GLY A 45 -7.91 -4.43 7.63
CA GLY A 45 -8.47 -5.78 7.70
C GLY A 45 -9.55 -5.92 8.78
N PHE A 46 -9.37 -5.30 9.94
CA PHE A 46 -10.39 -5.26 10.98
C PHE A 46 -11.67 -4.55 10.50
N VAL A 47 -11.53 -3.37 9.90
CA VAL A 47 -12.69 -2.61 9.37
C VAL A 47 -13.40 -3.39 8.27
N LEU A 48 -12.66 -4.03 7.36
CA LEU A 48 -13.23 -4.89 6.31
C LEU A 48 -14.00 -6.07 6.90
N SER A 49 -13.41 -6.79 7.85
CA SER A 49 -14.04 -7.91 8.55
C SER A 49 -15.34 -7.49 9.23
N TRP A 50 -15.30 -6.37 9.96
CA TRP A 50 -16.46 -5.85 10.69
C TRP A 50 -17.58 -5.37 9.76
N THR A 51 -17.25 -4.62 8.70
CA THR A 51 -18.24 -4.01 7.81
C THR A 51 -18.87 -4.98 6.82
N THR A 52 -18.12 -6.00 6.39
CA THR A 52 -18.57 -6.95 5.36
C THR A 52 -18.90 -8.33 5.90
N GLY A 53 -18.60 -8.61 7.17
CA GLY A 53 -18.83 -9.91 7.81
C GLY A 53 -17.94 -11.03 7.29
N ILE A 54 -16.90 -10.70 6.51
CA ILE A 54 -15.94 -11.68 6.00
C ILE A 54 -14.99 -12.15 7.10
N ASN A 55 -14.45 -13.36 6.97
CA ASN A 55 -13.47 -13.87 7.90
C ASN A 55 -12.22 -12.96 7.97
N THR A 56 -11.65 -12.78 9.16
CA THR A 56 -10.47 -11.96 9.44
C THR A 56 -9.28 -12.27 8.53
N ASN A 57 -9.01 -13.54 8.21
CA ASN A 57 -7.93 -13.91 7.30
C ASN A 57 -8.16 -13.35 5.88
N LEU A 58 -9.37 -13.48 5.36
CA LEU A 58 -9.74 -12.93 4.06
C LEU A 58 -9.67 -11.40 4.07
N ALA A 59 -10.09 -10.77 5.16
CA ALA A 59 -10.03 -9.32 5.32
C ALA A 59 -8.60 -8.77 5.32
N LEU A 60 -7.66 -9.48 5.99
CA LEU A 60 -6.24 -9.13 5.98
C LEU A 60 -5.62 -9.27 4.58
N PHE A 61 -5.96 -10.33 3.84
CA PHE A 61 -5.53 -10.48 2.46
C PHE A 61 -6.04 -9.36 1.55
N LEU A 62 -7.30 -8.96 1.71
CA LEU A 62 -7.89 -7.86 0.94
C LEU A 62 -7.27 -6.51 1.32
N ALA A 63 -7.01 -6.26 2.60
CA ALA A 63 -6.32 -5.07 3.08
C ALA A 63 -4.90 -4.95 2.49
N PHE A 64 -4.15 -6.05 2.51
CA PHE A 64 -2.83 -6.10 1.89
C PHE A 64 -2.90 -5.90 0.37
N ALA A 65 -3.83 -6.58 -0.31
CA ALA A 65 -4.03 -6.42 -1.74
C ALA A 65 -4.38 -4.97 -2.12
N ALA A 66 -5.24 -4.30 -1.34
CA ALA A 66 -5.63 -2.91 -1.55
C ALA A 66 -4.43 -1.95 -1.45
N LEU A 67 -3.53 -2.17 -0.48
CA LEU A 67 -2.32 -1.37 -0.34
C LEU A 67 -1.34 -1.57 -1.50
N LEU A 68 -1.27 -2.79 -2.06
CA LEU A 68 -0.42 -3.11 -3.22
C LEU A 68 -0.90 -2.52 -4.55
N VAL A 69 -2.18 -2.12 -4.67
CA VAL A 69 -2.71 -1.58 -5.94
C VAL A 69 -1.93 -0.35 -6.40
N LEU A 70 -1.60 0.57 -5.49
CA LEU A 70 -0.97 1.85 -5.80
C LEU A 70 0.51 1.69 -6.22
N PRO A 71 1.34 0.88 -5.53
CA PRO A 71 2.69 0.52 -5.99
C PRO A 71 2.69 -0.16 -7.36
N ILE A 72 1.73 -1.07 -7.60
CA ILE A 72 1.60 -1.77 -8.89
C ILE A 72 1.21 -0.79 -10.01
N LEU A 73 0.24 0.10 -9.76
CA LEU A 73 -0.16 1.13 -10.72
C LEU A 73 1.01 2.07 -11.04
N PHE A 74 1.78 2.48 -10.04
CA PHE A 74 2.96 3.30 -10.24
C PHE A 74 3.99 2.59 -11.12
N TRP A 75 4.27 1.32 -10.85
CA TRP A 75 5.15 0.50 -11.69
C TRP A 75 4.65 0.43 -13.14
N TYR A 76 3.36 0.18 -13.34
CA TYR A 76 2.76 0.14 -14.68
C TYR A 76 2.84 1.50 -15.39
N LEU A 77 2.56 2.60 -14.70
CA LEU A 77 2.66 3.95 -15.26
C LEU A 77 4.10 4.30 -15.64
N CYS A 78 5.08 4.05 -14.76
CA CYS A 78 6.49 4.27 -15.07
C CYS A 78 6.97 3.41 -16.23
N SER A 79 6.58 2.13 -16.27
CA SER A 79 6.96 1.25 -17.37
C SER A 79 6.26 1.61 -18.69
N GLY A 80 5.03 2.14 -18.64
CA GLY A 80 4.30 2.66 -19.79
C GLY A 80 4.91 3.95 -20.33
N LEU A 81 5.24 4.89 -19.46
CA LEU A 81 5.93 6.14 -19.81
C LEU A 81 7.29 5.88 -20.45
N LEU A 82 8.05 4.91 -19.94
CA LEU A 82 9.34 4.53 -20.52
C LEU A 82 9.20 3.86 -21.89
N ARG A 83 8.15 3.07 -22.12
CA ARG A 83 7.84 2.53 -23.46
C ARG A 83 7.37 3.61 -24.42
N ALA A 84 6.57 4.55 -23.94
CA ALA A 84 6.06 5.69 -24.72
C ALA A 84 7.18 6.66 -25.11
N ALA A 85 8.20 6.81 -24.26
CA ALA A 85 9.35 7.67 -24.50
C ALA A 85 10.32 7.17 -25.60
N LYS A 86 10.13 5.96 -26.16
CA LYS A 86 10.99 5.35 -27.21
C LYS A 86 12.51 5.62 -26.99
N ILE A 87 13.01 5.28 -25.79
CA ILE A 87 14.44 5.13 -25.49
C ILE A 87 14.70 3.70 -25.03
#